data_AF-A0A1S1U4E3-F1
#
_entry.id   AF-A0A1S1U4E3-F1
#
_cell.length_a   1.000
_cell.length_b   1.000
_cell.length_c   1.000
_cell.angle_alpha   90.00
_cell.angle_beta   90.00
_cell.angle_gamma   90.00
#
_symmetry.space_group_name_H-M   'P 1'
#
loop_
_entity.id
_entity.type
_entity.pdbx_description
1 polymer ?
#
loop_
_entity_poly.entity_id
_entity_poly.type
_entity_poly.pdbx_seq_one_letter_code
_entity_poly.pdbx_strand_id
1 'polypeptide(L)'
;MILSLAGIVLGGSALAVQPPEPPVPPAAPSKKINISMGSGDGYALVDSSEDSVTMAGTDVDGQQIKQLQRSLKGHFLWFRDQGKGYVTQDAALLARVRDAWKPSQQLGLQMSGLGKQMSEHGKAMGELGSKMGAHGAAQAHGGTRDAEQLQTLGRQQQELGSKMGEAARRQAQATTETARRAAGREVERLQQQMEDAQDAMEEVNDRIATKQEVEAAKVDALSRQMDQRGKPMETLGKQMEALGRQQEKASKAADKTTRQVIAQALSEGKARLVR
;
A
#
# COMPACT_ATOMS: atom_id res chain seq x y z
N MET A 1 10.61 -37.40 44.44
CA MET A 1 9.54 -37.04 43.48
C MET A 1 9.74 -35.59 43.10
N ILE A 2 9.87 -35.35 41.80
CA ILE A 2 10.16 -34.07 41.13
C ILE A 2 8.82 -33.52 40.60
N LEU A 3 8.66 -32.18 40.59
CA LEU A 3 7.91 -31.32 39.64
C LEU A 3 7.28 -30.15 40.43
N SER A 4 7.84 -28.94 40.36
CA SER A 4 7.74 -27.95 39.27
C SER A 4 6.52 -27.04 39.44
N LEU A 5 6.76 -25.82 39.92
CA LEU A 5 5.83 -24.69 39.84
C LEU A 5 6.38 -23.75 38.77
N ALA A 6 5.81 -23.82 37.57
CA ALA A 6 6.14 -22.93 36.46
C ALA A 6 5.28 -21.66 36.57
N GLY A 7 5.93 -20.52 36.81
CA GLY A 7 5.36 -19.20 36.60
C GLY A 7 5.31 -18.89 35.11
N ILE A 8 4.12 -18.56 34.60
CA ILE A 8 3.94 -18.07 33.24
C ILE A 8 3.82 -16.54 33.33
N VAL A 9 4.88 -15.89 32.88
CA VAL A 9 4.92 -14.49 32.46
C VAL A 9 4.10 -14.37 31.17
N LEU A 10 3.03 -13.57 31.17
CA LEU A 10 2.38 -13.13 29.94
C LEU A 10 2.80 -11.69 29.68
N GLY A 11 3.86 -11.54 28.87
CA GLY A 11 4.23 -10.27 28.25
C GLY A 11 3.22 -9.91 27.17
N GLY A 12 2.66 -8.71 27.25
CA GLY A 12 1.83 -8.14 26.20
C GLY A 12 2.67 -7.79 24.98
N SER A 13 2.56 -8.58 23.92
CA SER A 13 3.05 -8.20 22.60
C SER A 13 2.11 -7.15 22.02
N ALA A 14 2.61 -5.92 21.87
CA ALA A 14 2.00 -4.92 21.02
C ALA A 14 2.03 -5.42 19.57
N LEU A 15 0.88 -5.86 19.05
CA LEU A 15 0.71 -6.13 17.63
C LEU A 15 0.75 -4.78 16.90
N ALA A 16 1.89 -4.47 16.30
CA ALA A 16 1.99 -3.40 15.32
C ALA A 16 1.04 -3.74 14.16
N VAL A 17 -0.05 -2.99 14.03
CA VAL A 17 -0.92 -3.04 12.86
C VAL A 17 -0.08 -2.57 11.67
N GLN A 18 0.39 -3.51 10.84
CA GLN A 18 1.02 -3.15 9.58
C GLN A 18 -0.01 -2.42 8.71
N PRO A 19 0.32 -1.24 8.15
CA PRO A 19 -0.54 -0.62 7.17
C PRO A 19 -0.76 -1.59 6.00
N PRO A 20 -1.98 -1.67 5.44
CA PRO A 20 -2.26 -2.56 4.31
C PRO A 20 -1.30 -2.24 3.17
N GLU A 21 -0.64 -3.27 2.64
CA GLU A 21 0.26 -3.10 1.49
C GLU A 21 -0.50 -2.43 0.35
N PRO A 22 0.07 -1.37 -0.27
CA PRO A 22 -0.55 -0.75 -1.43
C PRO A 22 -0.76 -1.80 -2.52
N PRO A 23 -1.93 -1.81 -3.20
CA PRO A 23 -2.19 -2.77 -4.26
C PRO A 23 -1.07 -2.68 -5.30
N VAL A 24 -0.53 -3.85 -5.67
CA VAL A 24 0.58 -3.95 -6.63
C VAL A 24 0.21 -3.17 -7.89
N PRO A 25 1.00 -2.16 -8.30
CA PRO A 25 0.71 -1.42 -9.52
C PRO A 25 0.65 -2.40 -10.70
N PRO A 26 -0.35 -2.29 -11.60
CA PRO A 26 -0.37 -3.08 -12.81
C PRO A 26 0.96 -2.87 -13.56
N ALA A 27 1.55 -3.97 -14.00
CA ALA A 27 2.86 -3.98 -14.67
C ALA A 27 2.89 -2.95 -15.80
N ALA A 28 4.05 -2.28 -15.96
CA ALA A 28 4.28 -1.31 -17.02
C ALA A 28 3.87 -1.89 -18.40
N PRO A 29 3.31 -1.07 -19.31
CA PRO A 29 2.89 -1.54 -20.62
C PRO A 29 4.10 -2.08 -21.38
N SER A 30 4.22 -3.41 -21.48
CA SER A 30 5.13 -4.03 -22.42
C SER A 30 4.57 -3.83 -23.83
N LYS A 31 5.44 -3.51 -24.80
CA LYS A 31 5.12 -3.59 -26.25
C LYS A 31 4.70 -5.00 -26.71
N LYS A 32 4.76 -5.96 -25.80
CA LYS A 32 4.31 -7.34 -25.95
C LYS A 32 2.99 -7.49 -25.21
N ILE A 33 1.96 -7.87 -25.95
CA ILE A 33 0.66 -8.19 -25.38
C ILE A 33 0.60 -9.72 -25.31
N ASN A 34 0.70 -10.27 -24.09
CA ASN A 34 0.53 -11.70 -23.84
C ASN A 34 -0.91 -11.95 -23.41
N ILE A 35 -1.64 -12.74 -24.17
CA ILE A 35 -3.04 -13.06 -23.88
C ILE A 35 -3.12 -14.54 -23.55
N SER A 36 -3.24 -14.84 -22.27
CA SER A 36 -3.50 -16.21 -21.82
C SER A 36 -4.96 -16.55 -22.10
N MET A 37 -5.19 -17.45 -23.05
CA MET A 37 -6.50 -18.05 -23.31
C MET A 37 -6.36 -19.57 -23.28
N GLY A 38 -7.40 -20.25 -22.80
CA GLY A 38 -7.39 -21.68 -22.51
C GLY A 38 -6.96 -22.59 -23.67
N SER A 39 -6.49 -23.78 -23.30
CA SER A 39 -5.93 -24.88 -24.11
C SER A 39 -6.24 -24.83 -25.61
N GLY A 40 -5.31 -24.33 -26.40
CA GLY A 40 -5.38 -24.35 -27.85
C GLY A 40 -4.05 -23.97 -28.48
N ASP A 41 -3.86 -24.36 -29.74
CA ASP A 41 -2.65 -24.03 -30.50
C ASP A 41 -2.37 -22.52 -30.48
N GLY A 42 -1.13 -22.17 -30.13
CA GLY A 42 -0.69 -20.79 -29.95
C GLY A 42 -0.41 -20.07 -31.26
N TYR A 43 -0.62 -18.75 -31.29
CA TYR A 43 -0.22 -17.90 -32.40
C TYR A 43 0.41 -16.59 -31.92
N ALA A 44 1.15 -15.96 -32.83
CA ALA A 44 1.78 -14.67 -32.63
C ALA A 44 1.65 -13.82 -33.89
N LEU A 45 1.02 -12.66 -33.74
CA LEU A 45 1.06 -11.59 -34.72
C LEU A 45 2.29 -10.73 -34.43
N VAL A 46 3.17 -10.64 -35.42
CA VAL A 46 4.45 -9.94 -35.29
C VAL A 46 4.48 -8.77 -36.25
N ASP A 47 4.67 -7.58 -35.70
CA ASP A 47 5.02 -6.38 -36.45
C ASP A 47 6.50 -6.06 -36.22
N SER A 48 7.32 -6.42 -37.21
CA SER A 48 8.76 -6.18 -37.15
C SER A 48 9.13 -4.70 -37.32
N SER A 49 8.19 -3.82 -37.67
CA SER A 49 8.43 -2.38 -37.85
C SER A 49 8.17 -1.57 -36.59
N GLU A 50 7.23 -2.00 -35.75
CA GLU A 50 6.89 -1.33 -34.48
C GLU A 50 7.48 -2.02 -33.23
N ASP A 51 8.25 -3.10 -33.42
CA ASP A 51 8.74 -3.99 -32.34
C ASP A 51 7.60 -4.41 -31.39
N SER A 52 6.43 -4.66 -31.99
CA SER A 52 5.21 -5.04 -31.29
C SER A 52 4.87 -6.50 -31.60
N VAL A 53 4.52 -7.24 -30.56
CA VAL A 53 4.14 -8.66 -30.69
C VAL A 53 2.88 -8.89 -29.88
N THR A 54 1.83 -9.36 -30.56
CA THR A 54 0.60 -9.83 -29.90
C THR A 54 0.60 -11.35 -29.93
N MET A 55 0.64 -11.97 -28.76
CA MET A 55 0.70 -13.43 -28.60
C MET A 55 -0.55 -13.91 -27.89
N ALA A 56 -1.09 -15.04 -28.35
CA ALA A 56 -2.19 -15.71 -27.68
C ALA A 56 -1.99 -17.23 -27.65
N GLY A 57 -2.37 -17.83 -26.52
CA GLY A 57 -2.28 -19.29 -26.28
C GLY A 57 -1.10 -19.69 -25.40
N THR A 58 -1.02 -20.99 -25.08
CA THR A 58 -0.04 -21.57 -24.14
C THR A 58 1.24 -22.06 -24.83
N ASP A 59 1.16 -22.42 -26.10
CA ASP A 59 2.23 -23.07 -26.85
C ASP A 59 2.90 -22.12 -27.86
N VAL A 60 3.21 -20.90 -27.45
CA VAL A 60 3.88 -19.91 -28.31
C VAL A 60 5.40 -20.05 -28.21
N ASP A 61 6.07 -20.37 -29.32
CA ASP A 61 7.54 -20.51 -29.35
C ASP A 61 8.22 -19.16 -29.59
N GLY A 62 8.55 -18.49 -28.48
CA GLY A 62 9.22 -17.20 -28.52
C GLY A 62 10.63 -17.22 -29.14
N GLN A 63 11.32 -18.36 -29.18
CA GLN A 63 12.64 -18.45 -29.82
C GLN A 63 12.48 -18.55 -31.35
N GLN A 64 11.55 -19.39 -31.82
CA GLN A 64 11.23 -19.50 -33.23
C GLN A 64 10.73 -18.16 -33.80
N ILE A 65 9.88 -17.44 -33.06
CA ILE A 65 9.41 -16.10 -33.45
C ILE A 65 10.58 -15.10 -33.56
N LYS A 66 11.51 -15.09 -32.60
CA LYS A 66 12.70 -14.22 -32.66
C LYS A 66 13.60 -14.55 -33.86
N GLN A 67 13.73 -15.83 -34.20
CA GLN A 67 14.51 -16.26 -35.37
C GLN A 67 13.82 -15.81 -36.66
N LEU A 68 12.50 -15.94 -36.74
CA LEU A 68 11.68 -15.44 -37.84
C LEU A 68 11.75 -13.91 -37.97
N GLN A 69 11.76 -13.15 -36.88
CA GLN A 69 11.95 -11.70 -36.92
C GLN A 69 13.30 -11.27 -37.53
N ARG A 70 14.34 -12.11 -37.39
CA ARG A 70 15.67 -11.82 -37.97
C ARG A 70 15.75 -12.17 -39.46
N SER A 71 14.99 -13.16 -39.91
CA SER A 71 15.06 -13.68 -41.27
C SER A 71 13.94 -13.16 -42.19
N LEU A 72 12.75 -12.93 -41.65
CA LEU A 72 11.59 -12.39 -42.35
C LEU A 72 11.51 -10.88 -42.13
N LYS A 73 11.47 -10.13 -43.23
CA LYS A 73 11.17 -8.71 -43.19
C LYS A 73 9.66 -8.47 -43.21
N GLY A 74 9.21 -7.46 -42.47
CA GLY A 74 7.82 -7.03 -42.45
C GLY A 74 6.95 -7.79 -41.46
N HIS A 75 5.65 -7.76 -41.73
CA HIS A 75 4.63 -8.31 -40.84
C HIS A 75 4.43 -9.79 -41.15
N PHE A 76 4.23 -10.60 -40.11
CA PHE A 76 3.89 -12.00 -40.28
C PHE A 76 3.01 -12.50 -39.14
N LEU A 77 2.22 -13.52 -39.44
CA LEU A 77 1.46 -14.27 -38.47
C LEU A 77 2.09 -15.65 -38.36
N TRP A 78 2.65 -15.94 -37.19
CA TRP A 78 3.10 -17.26 -36.82
C TRP A 78 1.99 -17.98 -36.06
N PHE A 79 1.80 -19.27 -36.29
CA PHE A 79 0.84 -20.07 -35.55
C PHE A 79 1.27 -21.53 -35.50
N ARG A 80 0.77 -22.25 -34.52
CA ARG A 80 0.90 -23.70 -34.41
C ARG A 80 -0.36 -24.37 -34.95
N ASP A 81 -0.18 -25.49 -35.62
CA ASP A 81 -1.26 -26.40 -36.02
C ASP A 81 -0.70 -27.82 -35.99
N GLN A 82 -1.37 -28.74 -35.28
CA GLN A 82 -0.97 -30.15 -35.18
C GLN A 82 0.50 -30.34 -34.74
N GLY A 83 0.96 -29.52 -33.79
CA GLY A 83 2.33 -29.55 -33.27
C GLY A 83 3.41 -28.97 -34.19
N LYS A 84 3.05 -28.48 -35.39
CA LYS A 84 3.97 -27.86 -36.36
C LYS A 84 3.81 -26.35 -36.37
N GLY A 85 4.92 -25.63 -36.52
CA GLY A 85 4.93 -24.18 -36.66
C GLY A 85 4.72 -23.75 -38.11
N TYR A 86 3.87 -22.77 -38.32
CA TYR A 86 3.57 -22.19 -39.63
C TYR A 86 3.69 -20.68 -39.58
N VAL A 87 3.97 -20.08 -40.74
CA VAL A 87 4.02 -18.64 -40.91
C VAL A 87 3.30 -18.21 -42.18
N THR A 88 2.54 -17.11 -42.10
CA THR A 88 1.95 -16.45 -43.27
C THR A 88 2.34 -14.97 -43.31
N GLN A 89 2.58 -14.48 -44.52
CA GLN A 89 2.88 -13.08 -44.85
C GLN A 89 1.86 -12.49 -45.83
N ASP A 90 0.73 -13.17 -46.04
CA ASP A 90 -0.30 -12.69 -46.95
C ASP A 90 -0.87 -11.36 -46.43
N ALA A 91 -0.74 -10.31 -47.25
CA ALA A 91 -1.08 -8.95 -46.83
C ALA A 91 -2.57 -8.79 -46.49
N ALA A 92 -3.46 -9.48 -47.19
CA ALA A 92 -4.90 -9.38 -46.95
C ALA A 92 -5.31 -10.09 -45.66
N LEU A 93 -4.75 -11.28 -45.41
CA LEU A 93 -4.95 -12.03 -44.17
C LEU A 93 -4.41 -11.26 -42.96
N LEU A 94 -3.20 -10.71 -43.05
CA LEU A 94 -2.59 -9.91 -41.99
C LEU A 94 -3.37 -8.62 -41.71
N ALA A 95 -3.86 -7.93 -42.75
CA ALA A 95 -4.70 -6.75 -42.59
C ALA A 95 -5.97 -7.07 -41.80
N ARG A 96 -6.63 -8.20 -42.09
CA ARG A 96 -7.83 -8.64 -41.39
C ARG A 96 -7.56 -8.95 -39.91
N VAL A 97 -6.45 -9.60 -39.61
CA VAL A 97 -6.04 -9.87 -38.22
C VAL A 97 -5.77 -8.55 -37.48
N ARG A 98 -4.96 -7.67 -38.06
CA ARG A 98 -4.66 -6.34 -37.48
C ARG A 98 -5.94 -5.56 -37.20
N ASP A 99 -6.86 -5.52 -38.17
CA ASP A 99 -8.13 -4.79 -38.01
C ASP A 99 -9.00 -5.39 -36.90
N ALA A 100 -8.96 -6.71 -36.70
CA ALA A 100 -9.64 -7.36 -35.58
C ALA A 100 -9.05 -6.98 -34.22
N TRP A 101 -7.72 -6.77 -34.14
CA TRP A 101 -7.02 -6.43 -32.90
C TRP A 101 -7.02 -4.92 -32.56
N LYS A 102 -7.30 -4.03 -33.53
CA LYS A 102 -7.35 -2.57 -33.31
C LYS A 102 -8.15 -2.14 -32.07
N PRO A 103 -9.37 -2.64 -31.82
CA PRO A 103 -10.15 -2.25 -30.63
C PRO A 103 -9.47 -2.64 -29.32
N SER A 104 -8.87 -3.84 -29.27
CA SER A 104 -8.13 -4.35 -28.11
C SER A 104 -6.86 -3.53 -27.84
N GLN A 105 -6.17 -3.05 -28.88
CA GLN A 105 -5.02 -2.16 -28.74
C GLN A 105 -5.43 -0.78 -28.22
N GLN A 106 -6.52 -0.20 -28.75
CA GLN A 106 -7.04 1.10 -28.29
C GLN A 106 -7.45 1.07 -26.82
N LEU A 107 -8.17 0.01 -26.40
CA LEU A 107 -8.54 -0.21 -25.01
C LEU A 107 -7.30 -0.40 -24.11
N GLY A 108 -6.27 -1.10 -24.61
CA GLY A 108 -4.97 -1.22 -23.94
C GLY A 108 -4.30 0.15 -23.67
N LEU A 109 -4.33 1.06 -24.65
CA LEU A 109 -3.81 2.42 -24.48
C LEU A 109 -4.60 3.22 -23.44
N GLN A 110 -5.94 3.09 -23.45
CA GLN A 110 -6.80 3.74 -22.44
C GLN A 110 -6.51 3.21 -21.03
N MET A 111 -6.39 1.89 -20.86
CA MET A 111 -6.02 1.27 -19.58
C MET A 111 -4.62 1.70 -19.12
N SER A 112 -3.67 1.86 -20.03
CA SER A 112 -2.34 2.38 -19.69
C SER A 112 -2.38 3.82 -19.17
N GLY A 113 -3.19 4.69 -19.81
CA GLY A 113 -3.42 6.05 -19.34
C GLY A 113 -4.03 6.09 -17.93
N LEU A 114 -5.05 5.26 -17.70
CA LEU A 114 -5.71 5.13 -16.40
C LEU A 114 -4.76 4.56 -15.33
N GLY A 115 -3.89 3.62 -15.71
CA GLY A 115 -2.83 3.08 -14.87
C GLY A 115 -1.83 4.14 -14.39
N LYS A 116 -1.46 5.09 -15.27
CA LYS A 116 -0.59 6.22 -14.87
C LYS A 116 -1.26 7.10 -13.82
N GLN A 117 -2.54 7.44 -14.03
CA GLN A 117 -3.31 8.23 -13.06
C GLN A 117 -3.39 7.51 -11.71
N MET A 118 -3.67 6.20 -11.70
CA MET A 118 -3.67 5.41 -10.46
C MET A 118 -2.30 5.38 -9.77
N SER A 119 -1.20 5.31 -10.53
CA SER A 119 0.15 5.36 -9.96
C SER A 119 0.44 6.71 -9.29
N GLU A 120 0.03 7.81 -9.90
CA GLU A 120 0.15 9.16 -9.31
C GLU A 120 -0.66 9.28 -8.02
N HIS A 121 -1.91 8.82 -8.02
CA HIS A 121 -2.73 8.76 -6.81
C HIS A 121 -2.11 7.88 -5.73
N GLY A 122 -1.55 6.71 -6.10
CA GLY A 122 -0.86 5.81 -5.19
C GLY A 122 0.36 6.43 -4.51
N LYS A 123 1.20 7.16 -5.27
CA LYS A 123 2.33 7.91 -4.72
C LYS A 123 1.87 8.97 -3.72
N ALA A 124 0.86 9.74 -4.11
CA ALA A 124 0.25 10.77 -3.28
C ALA A 124 -0.33 10.22 -1.96
N MET A 125 -0.91 9.02 -1.98
CA MET A 125 -1.39 8.32 -0.79
C MET A 125 -0.25 7.77 0.05
N GLY A 126 0.80 7.23 -0.58
CA GLY A 126 2.00 6.76 0.10
C GLY A 126 2.69 7.87 0.90
N GLU A 127 2.89 9.04 0.29
CA GLU A 127 3.45 10.22 0.97
C GLU A 127 2.60 10.65 2.17
N LEU A 128 1.28 10.61 2.03
CA LEU A 128 0.35 10.97 3.08
C LEU A 128 0.42 9.94 4.24
N GLY A 129 0.49 8.65 3.92
CA GLY A 129 0.71 7.59 4.89
C GLY A 129 2.06 7.72 5.62
N SER A 130 3.13 8.10 4.92
CA SER A 130 4.42 8.40 5.55
C SER A 130 4.34 9.57 6.52
N LYS A 131 3.62 10.64 6.16
CA LYS A 131 3.38 11.77 7.08
C LYS A 131 2.60 11.33 8.32
N MET A 132 1.59 10.47 8.16
CA MET A 132 0.83 9.90 9.28
C MET A 132 1.72 9.04 10.19
N GLY A 133 2.59 8.20 9.62
CA GLY A 133 3.52 7.38 10.38
C GLY A 133 4.53 8.21 11.17
N ALA A 134 5.14 9.22 10.54
CA ALA A 134 6.05 10.15 11.21
C ALA A 134 5.35 10.91 12.36
N HIS A 135 4.11 11.32 12.14
CA HIS A 135 3.28 11.96 13.15
C HIS A 135 2.98 11.05 14.35
N GLY A 136 2.57 9.80 14.10
CA GLY A 136 2.32 8.82 15.15
C GLY A 136 3.57 8.51 15.97
N ALA A 137 4.74 8.43 15.33
CA ALA A 137 6.02 8.26 16.02
C ALA A 137 6.35 9.47 16.92
N ALA A 138 6.19 10.70 16.40
CA ALA A 138 6.41 11.91 17.18
C ALA A 138 5.46 12.02 18.39
N GLN A 139 4.20 11.64 18.21
CA GLN A 139 3.20 11.60 19.29
C GLN A 139 3.57 10.59 20.38
N ALA A 140 4.02 9.39 20.00
CA ALA A 140 4.46 8.37 20.95
C ALA A 140 5.64 8.88 21.80
N HIS A 141 6.63 9.53 21.18
CA HIS A 141 7.76 10.13 21.90
C HIS A 141 7.36 11.32 22.79
N GLY A 142 6.36 12.11 22.38
CA GLY A 142 5.80 13.18 23.21
C GLY A 142 5.10 12.63 24.45
N GLY A 143 4.27 11.60 24.26
CA GLY A 143 3.52 10.94 25.33
C GLY A 143 4.41 10.28 26.38
N THR A 144 5.55 9.69 25.98
CA THR A 144 6.50 9.12 26.96
C THR A 144 7.11 10.20 27.85
N ARG A 145 7.47 11.37 27.30
CA ARG A 145 8.04 12.47 28.09
C ARG A 145 7.03 13.08 29.06
N ASP A 146 5.81 13.32 28.59
CA ASP A 146 4.75 13.87 29.43
C ASP A 146 4.38 12.86 30.56
N ALA A 147 4.36 11.55 30.28
CA ALA A 147 4.17 10.51 31.30
C ALA A 147 5.32 10.45 32.33
N GLU A 148 6.57 10.55 31.90
CA GLU A 148 7.74 10.59 32.79
C GLU A 148 7.71 11.80 33.73
N GLN A 149 7.28 12.97 33.25
CA GLN A 149 7.08 14.16 34.07
C GLN A 149 5.98 13.95 35.11
N LEU A 150 4.81 13.44 34.72
CA LEU A 150 3.72 13.16 35.65
C LEU A 150 4.12 12.14 36.72
N GLN A 151 4.86 11.09 36.34
CA GLN A 151 5.37 10.11 37.30
C GLN A 151 6.36 10.73 38.30
N THR A 152 7.22 11.63 37.83
CA THR A 152 8.19 12.33 38.68
C THR A 152 7.48 13.24 39.68
N LEU A 153 6.49 13.99 39.21
CA LEU A 153 5.70 14.88 40.04
C LEU A 153 4.83 14.13 41.05
N GLY A 154 4.27 12.99 40.66
CA GLY A 154 3.55 12.09 41.56
C GLY A 154 4.44 11.54 42.69
N ARG A 155 5.70 11.18 42.38
CA ARG A 155 6.67 10.78 43.42
C ARG A 155 6.98 11.93 44.37
N GLN A 156 7.18 13.14 43.85
CA GLN A 156 7.43 14.33 44.67
C GLN A 156 6.26 14.63 45.61
N GLN A 157 5.01 14.56 45.13
CA GLN A 157 3.84 14.75 45.98
C GLN A 157 3.75 13.69 47.09
N GLN A 158 4.05 12.43 46.79
CA GLN A 158 4.07 11.37 47.81
C GLN A 158 5.13 11.62 48.89
N GLU A 159 6.32 12.06 48.49
CA GLU A 159 7.39 12.42 49.43
C GLU A 159 7.02 13.64 50.29
N LEU A 160 6.44 14.68 49.67
CA LEU A 160 5.98 15.88 50.38
C LEU A 160 4.87 15.55 51.38
N GLY A 161 3.90 14.72 50.99
CA GLY A 161 2.84 14.25 51.88
C GLY A 161 3.39 13.46 53.08
N SER A 162 4.41 12.62 52.84
CA SER A 162 5.08 11.86 53.91
C SER A 162 5.79 12.80 54.91
N LYS A 163 6.55 13.78 54.40
CA LYS A 163 7.25 14.79 55.22
C LYS A 163 6.28 15.67 56.01
N MET A 164 5.15 16.03 55.39
CA MET A 164 4.11 16.83 56.05
C MET A 164 3.47 16.06 57.21
N GLY A 165 3.18 14.76 57.02
CA GLY A 165 2.69 13.90 58.08
C GLY A 165 3.68 13.75 59.24
N GLU A 166 4.98 13.66 58.96
CA GLU A 166 6.03 13.66 59.98
C GLU A 166 6.14 15.00 60.73
N ALA A 167 6.11 16.12 60.01
CA ALA A 167 6.15 17.46 60.59
C ALA A 167 4.94 17.71 61.51
N ALA A 168 3.74 17.31 61.09
CA ALA A 168 2.52 17.39 61.89
C ALA A 168 2.61 16.52 63.17
N ARG A 169 3.14 15.29 63.08
CA ARG A 169 3.39 14.45 64.26
C ARG A 169 4.39 15.09 65.23
N ARG A 170 5.49 15.66 64.72
CA ARG A 170 6.47 16.38 65.55
C ARG A 170 5.86 17.60 66.24
N GLN A 171 4.99 18.34 65.55
CA GLN A 171 4.27 19.48 66.12
C GLN A 171 3.34 19.05 67.26
N ALA A 172 2.60 17.94 67.09
CA ALA A 172 1.69 17.41 68.10
C ALA A 172 2.43 16.89 69.35
N GLN A 173 3.63 16.34 69.17
CA GLN A 173 4.45 15.80 70.26
C GLN A 173 5.36 16.84 70.94
N ALA A 174 5.43 18.07 70.42
CA ALA A 174 6.30 19.12 70.94
C ALA A 174 5.86 19.62 72.32
N THR A 175 6.75 19.46 73.32
CA THR A 175 6.55 19.91 74.70
C THR A 175 6.99 21.35 74.95
N THR A 176 7.74 21.95 74.01
CA THR A 176 8.21 23.34 74.10
C THR A 176 7.61 24.19 72.98
N GLU A 177 7.35 25.45 73.29
CA GLU A 177 6.78 26.41 72.35
C GLU A 177 7.72 26.66 71.15
N THR A 178 9.03 26.67 71.38
CA THR A 178 10.04 26.83 70.32
C THR A 178 10.00 25.66 69.31
N ALA A 179 9.88 24.42 69.79
CA ALA A 179 9.79 23.24 68.93
C ALA A 179 8.46 23.21 68.15
N ARG A 180 7.36 23.62 68.80
CA ARG A 180 6.05 23.73 68.15
C ARG A 180 6.06 24.75 67.01
N ARG A 181 6.65 25.94 67.24
CA ARG A 181 6.79 26.97 66.20
C ARG A 181 7.72 26.54 65.06
N ALA A 182 8.80 25.82 65.35
CA ALA A 182 9.69 25.30 64.31
C ALA A 182 8.98 24.27 63.42
N ALA A 183 8.21 23.35 64.02
CA ALA A 183 7.42 22.38 63.28
C ALA A 183 6.31 23.04 62.45
N GLY A 184 5.63 24.06 63.00
CA GLY A 184 4.62 24.83 62.26
C GLY A 184 5.18 25.50 61.00
N ARG A 185 6.35 26.15 61.09
CA ARG A 185 7.02 26.72 59.91
C ARG A 185 7.39 25.68 58.85
N GLU A 186 7.77 24.47 59.27
CA GLU A 186 8.09 23.39 58.35
C GLU A 186 6.82 22.84 57.66
N VAL A 187 5.70 22.75 58.38
CA VAL A 187 4.39 22.41 57.79
C VAL A 187 3.99 23.46 56.75
N GLU A 188 4.06 24.75 57.07
CA GLU A 188 3.76 25.84 56.13
C GLU A 188 4.65 25.75 54.87
N ARG A 189 5.96 25.52 55.05
CA ARG A 189 6.89 25.36 53.93
C ARG A 189 6.55 24.15 53.05
N LEU A 190 6.24 23.01 53.66
CA LEU A 190 5.86 21.80 52.94
C LEU A 190 4.49 21.93 52.25
N GLN A 191 3.60 22.75 52.81
CA GLN A 191 2.31 23.05 52.21
C GLN A 191 2.47 23.90 50.95
N GLN A 192 3.31 24.94 51.00
CA GLN A 192 3.66 25.69 49.80
C GLN A 192 4.27 24.80 48.71
N GLN A 193 5.19 23.89 49.08
CA GLN A 193 5.77 22.95 48.11
C GLN A 193 4.74 21.98 47.51
N MET A 194 3.69 21.64 48.25
CA MET A 194 2.61 20.78 47.77
C MET A 194 1.71 21.53 46.79
N GLU A 195 1.40 22.80 47.07
CA GLU A 195 0.68 23.69 46.16
C GLU A 195 1.48 23.88 44.86
N ASP A 196 2.77 24.22 44.94
CA ASP A 196 3.63 24.37 43.76
C ASP A 196 3.68 23.06 42.92
N ALA A 197 3.68 21.90 43.56
CA ALA A 197 3.69 20.59 42.89
C ALA A 197 2.31 20.20 42.31
N GLN A 198 1.22 20.77 42.81
CA GLN A 198 -0.13 20.61 42.25
C GLN A 198 -0.28 21.53 41.03
N ASP A 199 0.15 22.78 41.13
CA ASP A 199 0.15 23.74 40.01
C ASP A 199 0.98 23.21 38.83
N ALA A 200 2.17 22.66 39.10
CA ALA A 200 2.98 22.02 38.07
C ALA A 200 2.30 20.79 37.43
N MET A 201 1.39 20.11 38.15
CA MET A 201 0.67 18.94 37.64
C MET A 201 -0.47 19.38 36.73
N GLU A 202 -1.19 20.41 37.14
CA GLU A 202 -2.22 21.06 36.35
C GLU A 202 -1.63 21.59 35.04
N GLU A 203 -0.49 22.30 35.09
CA GLU A 203 0.19 22.80 33.89
C GLU A 203 0.57 21.68 32.90
N VAL A 204 1.10 20.56 33.42
CA VAL A 204 1.44 19.40 32.57
C VAL A 204 0.17 18.78 31.96
N ASN A 205 -0.90 18.64 32.74
CA ASN A 205 -2.17 18.10 32.26
C ASN A 205 -2.82 19.00 31.19
N ASP A 206 -2.82 20.32 31.40
CA ASP A 206 -3.35 21.29 30.44
C ASP A 206 -2.54 21.29 29.14
N ARG A 207 -1.22 21.17 29.26
CA ARG A 207 -0.34 21.03 28.10
C ARG A 207 -0.62 19.73 27.35
N ILE A 208 -0.86 18.62 28.04
CA ILE A 208 -1.24 17.34 27.42
C ILE A 208 -2.59 17.48 26.71
N ALA A 209 -3.59 18.07 27.37
CA ALA A 209 -4.92 18.28 26.81
C ALA A 209 -4.86 19.14 25.53
N THR A 210 -4.14 20.26 25.58
CA THR A 210 -3.94 21.15 24.43
C THR A 210 -3.25 20.43 23.27
N LYS A 211 -2.18 19.66 23.56
CA LYS A 211 -1.51 18.86 22.53
C LYS A 211 -2.46 17.83 21.94
N GLN A 212 -3.21 17.11 22.75
CA GLN A 212 -4.15 16.09 22.29
C GLN A 212 -5.24 16.67 21.38
N GLU A 213 -5.78 17.84 21.71
CA GLU A 213 -6.77 18.53 20.88
C GLU A 213 -6.17 18.94 19.52
N VAL A 214 -4.97 19.53 19.53
CA VAL A 214 -4.25 19.90 18.31
C VAL A 214 -3.95 18.67 17.45
N GLU A 215 -3.52 17.56 18.07
CA GLU A 215 -3.25 16.32 17.35
C GLU A 215 -4.52 15.67 16.80
N ALA A 216 -5.63 15.68 17.54
CA ALA A 216 -6.92 15.20 17.06
C ALA A 216 -7.37 16.00 15.82
N ALA A 217 -7.26 17.33 15.87
CA ALA A 217 -7.59 18.19 14.73
C ALA A 217 -6.72 17.89 13.50
N LYS A 218 -5.42 17.60 13.68
CA LYS A 218 -4.53 17.21 12.58
C LYS A 218 -4.88 15.84 12.00
N VAL A 219 -5.19 14.86 12.85
CA VAL A 219 -5.62 13.52 12.40
C VAL A 219 -6.91 13.60 11.62
N ASP A 220 -7.88 14.39 12.08
CA ASP A 220 -9.14 14.63 11.37
C ASP A 220 -8.90 15.28 10.00
N ALA A 221 -8.04 16.30 9.93
CA ALA A 221 -7.70 16.96 8.68
C ALA A 221 -7.03 15.98 7.70
N LEU A 222 -6.13 15.14 8.21
CA LEU A 222 -5.43 14.13 7.42
C LEU A 222 -6.40 13.05 6.91
N SER A 223 -7.30 12.58 7.77
CA SER A 223 -8.34 11.61 7.41
C SER A 223 -9.26 12.16 6.31
N ARG A 224 -9.72 13.42 6.43
CA ARG A 224 -10.50 14.08 5.36
C ARG A 224 -9.73 14.16 4.04
N GLN A 225 -8.42 14.40 4.10
CA GLN A 225 -7.58 14.43 2.91
C GLN A 225 -7.45 13.04 2.27
N MET A 226 -7.36 11.98 3.07
CA MET A 226 -7.38 10.58 2.58
C MET A 226 -8.70 10.27 1.89
N ASP A 227 -9.83 10.60 2.51
CA ASP A 227 -11.16 10.34 1.93
C ASP A 227 -11.34 11.07 0.61
N GLN A 228 -10.96 12.35 0.55
CA GLN A 228 -11.06 13.14 -0.67
C GLN A 228 -10.18 12.57 -1.79
N ARG A 229 -8.98 12.10 -1.47
CA ARG A 229 -8.08 11.47 -2.45
C ARG A 229 -8.47 10.03 -2.82
N GLY A 230 -9.20 9.33 -1.95
CA GLY A 230 -9.71 7.98 -2.19
C GLY A 230 -10.91 7.95 -3.15
N LYS A 231 -11.76 8.99 -3.17
CA LYS A 231 -12.95 9.05 -4.05
C LYS A 231 -12.65 8.84 -5.54
N PRO A 232 -11.63 9.48 -6.14
CA PRO A 232 -11.23 9.17 -7.52
C PRO A 232 -10.84 7.71 -7.73
N MET A 233 -10.24 7.05 -6.73
CA MET A 233 -9.75 5.68 -6.85
C MET A 233 -10.90 4.68 -7.07
N GLU A 234 -12.03 4.86 -6.40
CA GLU A 234 -13.21 4.01 -6.62
C GLU A 234 -13.75 4.17 -8.05
N THR A 235 -13.80 5.41 -8.55
CA THR A 235 -14.27 5.70 -9.91
C THR A 235 -13.31 5.14 -10.96
N LEU A 236 -12.00 5.33 -10.76
CA LEU A 236 -10.96 4.75 -11.61
C LEU A 236 -11.02 3.22 -11.60
N GLY A 237 -11.27 2.61 -10.43
CA GLY A 237 -11.47 1.16 -10.30
C GLY A 237 -12.65 0.65 -11.12
N LYS A 238 -13.81 1.32 -11.04
CA LYS A 238 -14.99 0.97 -11.86
C LYS A 238 -14.71 1.11 -13.36
N GLN A 239 -13.98 2.16 -13.77
CA GLN A 239 -13.57 2.36 -15.16
C GLN A 239 -12.61 1.27 -15.63
N MET A 240 -11.63 0.86 -14.82
CA MET A 240 -10.74 -0.26 -15.12
C MET A 240 -11.50 -1.57 -15.29
N GLU A 241 -12.46 -1.85 -14.42
CA GLU A 241 -13.26 -3.07 -14.50
C GLU A 241 -14.11 -3.09 -15.79
N ALA A 242 -14.71 -1.95 -16.15
CA ALA A 242 -15.46 -1.82 -17.39
C ALA A 242 -14.58 -1.97 -18.63
N LEU A 243 -13.42 -1.30 -18.65
CA LEU A 243 -12.43 -1.42 -19.73
C LEU A 243 -11.87 -2.85 -19.82
N GLY A 244 -11.64 -3.52 -18.70
CA GLY A 244 -11.20 -4.92 -18.66
C GLY A 244 -12.22 -5.86 -19.29
N ARG A 245 -13.51 -5.70 -18.99
CA ARG A 245 -14.60 -6.45 -19.67
C ARG A 245 -14.65 -6.16 -21.17
N GLN A 246 -14.46 -4.91 -21.59
CA GLN A 246 -14.40 -4.55 -23.01
C GLN A 246 -13.18 -5.15 -23.68
N GLN A 247 -12.03 -5.15 -23.01
CA GLN A 247 -10.79 -5.75 -23.48
C GLN A 247 -10.94 -7.24 -23.71
N GLU A 248 -11.56 -7.95 -22.76
CA GLU A 248 -11.81 -9.38 -22.88
C GLU A 248 -12.72 -9.69 -24.09
N LYS A 249 -13.82 -8.94 -24.26
CA LYS A 249 -14.73 -9.08 -25.40
C LYS A 249 -14.02 -8.81 -26.73
N ALA A 250 -13.26 -7.72 -26.81
CA ALA A 250 -12.52 -7.35 -28.00
C ALA A 250 -11.45 -8.39 -28.35
N SER A 251 -10.73 -8.90 -27.34
CA SER A 251 -9.68 -9.91 -27.52
C SER A 251 -10.26 -11.26 -27.93
N LYS A 252 -11.40 -11.68 -27.38
CA LYS A 252 -12.12 -12.89 -27.81
C LYS A 252 -12.62 -12.79 -29.25
N ALA A 253 -13.14 -11.62 -29.65
CA ALA A 253 -13.56 -11.39 -31.03
C ALA A 253 -12.36 -11.43 -32.00
N ALA A 254 -11.27 -10.76 -31.64
CA ALA A 254 -10.04 -10.74 -32.41
C ALA A 254 -9.40 -12.14 -32.53
N ASP A 255 -9.43 -12.93 -31.47
CA ASP A 255 -8.97 -14.32 -31.46
C ASP A 255 -9.77 -15.18 -32.43
N LYS A 256 -11.10 -15.10 -32.38
CA LYS A 256 -11.97 -15.82 -33.31
C LYS A 256 -11.64 -15.48 -34.76
N THR A 257 -11.48 -14.20 -35.08
CA THR A 257 -11.07 -13.76 -36.43
C THR A 257 -9.67 -14.27 -36.79
N THR A 258 -8.73 -14.26 -35.85
CA THR A 258 -7.37 -14.74 -36.09
C THR A 258 -7.36 -16.24 -36.41
N ARG A 259 -8.13 -17.04 -35.67
CA ARG A 259 -8.28 -18.48 -35.94
C ARG A 259 -8.93 -18.77 -37.29
N GLN A 260 -9.92 -17.97 -37.69
CA GLN A 260 -10.51 -18.06 -39.03
C GLN A 260 -9.48 -17.75 -40.13
N VAL A 261 -8.63 -16.75 -39.91
CA VAL A 261 -7.53 -16.42 -40.82
C VAL A 261 -6.49 -17.53 -40.89
N ILE A 262 -6.16 -18.16 -39.76
CA ILE A 262 -5.25 -19.32 -39.71
C ILE A 262 -5.82 -20.48 -40.54
N ALA A 263 -7.09 -20.84 -40.33
CA ALA A 263 -7.75 -21.90 -41.10
C ALA A 263 -7.77 -21.58 -42.61
N GLN A 264 -8.06 -20.32 -42.96
CA GLN A 264 -8.02 -19.86 -44.35
C GLN A 264 -6.61 -19.97 -44.94
N ALA A 265 -5.58 -19.52 -44.22
CA ALA A 265 -4.20 -19.58 -44.66
C ALA A 265 -3.73 -21.02 -44.95
N LEU A 266 -4.16 -21.99 -44.12
CA LEU A 266 -3.89 -23.41 -44.34
C LEU A 266 -4.64 -23.94 -45.57
N SER A 267 -5.94 -23.67 -45.67
CA SER A 267 -6.77 -24.18 -46.78
C SER A 267 -6.37 -23.64 -48.16
N GLU A 268 -5.91 -22.39 -48.21
CA GLU A 268 -5.49 -21.71 -49.45
C GLU A 268 -3.99 -21.92 -49.76
N GLY A 269 -3.26 -22.69 -48.95
CA GLY A 269 -1.81 -22.92 -49.14
C GLY A 269 -0.95 -21.68 -48.93
N LYS A 270 -1.47 -20.66 -48.24
CA LYS A 270 -0.79 -19.38 -47.93
C LYS A 270 0.06 -19.43 -46.65
N ALA A 271 0.06 -20.57 -45.97
CA ALA A 271 0.90 -20.85 -44.82
C ALA A 271 2.15 -21.65 -45.22
N ARG A 272 3.32 -21.18 -44.79
CA ARG A 272 4.60 -21.88 -44.98
C ARG A 272 5.00 -22.58 -43.69
N LEU A 273 5.39 -23.84 -43.78
CA LEU A 273 5.93 -24.59 -42.65
C LEU A 273 7.25 -23.96 -42.19
N VAL A 274 7.38 -23.72 -40.89
CA VAL A 274 8.63 -23.29 -40.26
C VAL A 274 9.35 -24.53 -39.75
N ARG A 275 10.54 -24.79 -40.31
CA ARG A 275 11.43 -25.87 -39.87
C ARG A 275 12.36 -25.40 -38.77
#